data_AF-A0AAD4LVI3-F1
#
_entry.id   AF-A0AAD4LVI3-F1
#
_cell.length_a   1.000
_cell.length_b   1.000
_cell.length_c   1.000
_cell.angle_alpha   90.00
_cell.angle_beta   90.00
_cell.angle_gamma   90.00
#
_symmetry.space_group_name_H-M   'P 1'
#
loop_
_entity.id
_entity.type
_entity.pdbx_description
1 polymer ?
#
loop_
_entity_poly.entity_id
_entity_poly.type
_entity_poly.pdbx_seq_one_letter_code
_entity_poly.pdbx_strand_id
1 'polypeptide(L)'
;MEVTSHEGGRQDNQSDQNRTLLQGSCLARLGNVPTSEPNSDPVAITAIFIDRELMAHEYLMDQPPEAKKVLYHEETFKLTESMEAFNFVFRLYNLLSRVIEDNAKLDQYSLSRLGEFLHLLQ
;
A
#
# COMPACT_ATOMS: atom_id res chain seq x y z
N MET A 1 10.44 -27.88 -36.02
CA MET A 1 9.66 -27.08 -35.05
C MET A 1 10.69 -26.35 -34.21
N GLU A 2 11.06 -25.14 -34.65
CA GLU A 2 12.02 -24.30 -33.93
C GLU A 2 11.31 -23.68 -32.74
N VAL A 3 11.78 -24.01 -31.53
CA VAL A 3 11.37 -23.32 -30.31
C VAL A 3 12.29 -22.12 -30.20
N THR A 4 11.83 -20.97 -30.69
CA THR A 4 12.50 -19.69 -30.46
C THR A 4 12.29 -19.30 -29.00
N SER A 5 13.35 -19.40 -28.22
CA SER A 5 13.46 -18.89 -26.85
C SER A 5 13.19 -17.38 -26.87
N HIS A 6 12.04 -16.95 -26.34
CA HIS A 6 11.76 -15.52 -26.17
C HIS A 6 12.51 -14.99 -24.95
N GLU A 7 13.61 -14.27 -25.19
CA GLU A 7 14.35 -13.48 -24.19
C GLU A 7 13.61 -12.18 -23.77
N GLY A 8 12.30 -12.07 -24.04
CA GLY A 8 11.48 -10.88 -23.74
C GLY A 8 10.95 -10.78 -22.31
N GLY A 9 11.28 -11.72 -21.41
CA GLY A 9 10.61 -11.85 -20.11
C GLY A 9 11.03 -10.84 -19.02
N ARG A 10 12.26 -10.32 -19.08
CA ARG A 10 12.85 -9.50 -18.00
C ARG A 10 12.42 -8.03 -18.04
N GLN A 11 12.17 -7.50 -19.23
CA GLN A 11 11.91 -6.07 -19.42
C GLN A 11 10.50 -5.66 -18.97
N ASP A 12 9.54 -6.58 -19.09
CA ASP A 12 8.15 -6.37 -18.67
C ASP A 12 8.00 -6.29 -17.15
N ASN A 13 8.62 -7.22 -16.40
CA ASN A 13 8.51 -7.24 -14.93
C ASN A 13 9.07 -5.95 -14.31
N GLN A 14 10.22 -5.46 -14.79
CA GLN A 14 10.82 -4.25 -14.27
C GLN A 14 9.95 -3.01 -14.53
N SER A 15 9.32 -2.93 -15.71
CA SER A 15 8.42 -1.84 -16.06
C SER A 15 7.21 -1.81 -15.13
N ASP A 16 6.58 -2.96 -14.89
CA ASP A 16 5.42 -3.05 -14.02
C ASP A 16 5.77 -2.80 -12.55
N GLN A 17 6.89 -3.32 -12.07
CA GLN A 17 7.42 -3.02 -10.74
C GLN A 17 7.67 -1.52 -10.56
N ASN A 18 8.30 -0.85 -11.54
CA ASN A 18 8.53 0.59 -11.51
C ASN A 18 7.22 1.38 -11.51
N ARG A 19 6.20 0.93 -12.26
CA ARG A 19 4.87 1.55 -12.25
C ARG A 19 4.20 1.42 -10.88
N THR A 20 4.28 0.25 -10.25
CA THR A 20 3.77 0.02 -8.89
C THR A 20 4.46 0.95 -7.88
N LEU A 21 5.79 1.04 -7.92
CA LEU A 21 6.57 1.93 -7.07
C LEU A 21 6.16 3.40 -7.24
N LEU A 22 6.03 3.85 -8.50
CA LEU A 22 5.63 5.22 -8.81
C LEU A 22 4.21 5.52 -8.32
N GLN A 23 3.25 4.62 -8.57
CA GLN A 23 1.86 4.79 -8.16
C GLN A 23 1.73 4.83 -6.63
N GLY A 24 2.36 3.88 -5.94
CA GLY A 24 2.38 3.85 -4.47
C GLY A 24 3.02 5.10 -3.88
N SER A 25 4.14 5.56 -4.46
CA SER A 25 4.83 6.77 -4.00
C SER A 25 3.99 8.02 -4.19
N CYS A 26 3.30 8.14 -5.33
CA CYS A 26 2.37 9.24 -5.56
C CYS A 26 1.23 9.24 -4.53
N LEU A 27 0.66 8.07 -4.22
CA LEU A 27 -0.40 7.95 -3.22
C LEU A 27 0.09 8.28 -1.81
N ALA A 28 1.27 7.80 -1.40
CA ALA A 28 1.84 8.10 -0.09
C ALA A 28 2.09 9.61 0.06
N ARG A 29 2.55 10.26 -1.02
CA ARG A 29 2.74 11.70 -1.04
C ARG A 29 1.43 12.49 -1.01
N LEU A 30 0.39 12.03 -1.73
CA LEU A 30 -0.92 12.68 -1.73
C LEU A 30 -1.62 12.54 -0.38
N GLY A 31 -1.55 11.35 0.24
CA GLY A 31 -2.13 11.07 1.55
C GLY A 31 -1.45 11.82 2.69
N ASN A 32 -0.15 12.12 2.55
CA ASN A 32 0.62 12.91 3.51
C ASN A 32 0.95 14.33 3.00
N VAL A 33 0.24 14.85 1.99
CA VAL A 33 0.29 16.30 1.71
C VAL A 33 -0.01 16.96 3.04
N PRO A 34 0.83 17.89 3.54
CA PRO A 34 0.74 18.40 4.89
C PRO A 34 -0.66 18.97 5.12
N THR A 35 -1.52 18.14 5.69
CA THR A 35 -2.81 18.53 6.20
C THR A 35 -2.50 19.47 7.36
N SER A 36 -3.18 20.60 7.39
CA SER A 36 -3.03 21.67 8.37
C SER A 36 -3.32 21.26 9.83
N GLU A 37 -3.56 19.96 10.09
CA GLU A 37 -3.86 19.41 11.39
C GLU A 37 -2.61 18.79 12.01
N PRO A 38 -2.01 19.42 13.05
CA PRO A 38 -0.71 19.05 13.60
C PRO A 38 -0.63 17.67 14.30
N ASN A 39 -1.60 16.77 14.13
CA ASN A 39 -1.65 15.44 14.74
C ASN A 39 -2.37 14.40 13.86
N SER A 40 -2.46 14.59 12.53
CA SER A 40 -3.05 13.56 11.67
C SER A 40 -2.16 12.33 11.61
N ASP A 41 -2.74 11.14 11.78
CA ASP A 41 -2.03 9.87 11.62
C ASP A 41 -1.40 9.79 10.22
N PRO A 42 -0.13 9.39 10.10
CA PRO A 42 0.54 9.31 8.80
C PRO A 42 -0.10 8.23 7.93
N VAL A 43 -0.34 8.56 6.67
CA VAL A 43 -0.88 7.60 5.69
C VAL A 43 0.26 6.75 5.15
N ALA A 44 0.29 5.48 5.51
CA ALA A 44 1.17 4.50 4.88
C ALA A 44 0.46 3.81 3.70
N ILE A 45 1.18 3.56 2.62
CA ILE A 45 0.69 2.84 1.44
C ILE A 45 1.49 1.55 1.30
N THR A 46 0.80 0.40 1.32
CA THR A 46 1.40 -0.87 0.92
C THR A 46 1.11 -1.12 -0.56
N ALA A 47 2.15 -1.26 -1.37
CA ALA A 47 2.05 -1.64 -2.77
C ALA A 47 2.63 -3.04 -2.97
N ILE A 48 1.94 -3.88 -3.75
CA ILE A 48 2.32 -5.28 -3.93
C ILE A 48 2.43 -5.58 -5.41
N PHE A 49 3.54 -6.19 -5.81
CA PHE A 49 3.78 -6.65 -7.16
C PHE A 49 4.14 -8.14 -7.12
N ILE A 50 3.44 -8.97 -7.90
CA ILE A 50 3.77 -10.39 -8.05
C ILE A 50 4.31 -10.57 -9.46
N ASP A 51 5.54 -11.05 -9.55
CA ASP A 51 6.20 -11.25 -10.82
C ASP A 51 5.81 -12.59 -11.48
N ARG A 52 6.38 -12.84 -12.67
CA ARG A 52 6.13 -14.07 -13.44
C ARG A 52 6.70 -15.33 -12.81
N GLU A 53 7.70 -15.20 -11.93
CA GLU A 53 8.33 -16.31 -11.22
C GLU A 53 7.62 -16.61 -9.88
N LEU A 54 6.48 -15.96 -9.64
CA LEU A 54 5.72 -16.04 -8.39
C LEU A 54 6.53 -15.52 -7.19
N MET A 55 7.38 -14.52 -7.42
CA MET A 55 7.96 -13.70 -6.37
C MET A 55 7.01 -12.53 -6.08
N ALA A 56 6.54 -12.44 -4.84
CA ALA A 56 5.80 -11.28 -4.36
C ALA A 56 6.76 -10.26 -3.77
N HIS A 57 6.70 -9.02 -4.25
CA HIS A 57 7.39 -7.86 -3.72
C HIS A 57 6.38 -6.97 -3.01
N GLU A 58 6.51 -6.84 -1.69
CA GLU A 58 5.73 -5.95 -0.85
C GLU A 58 6.55 -4.68 -0.56
N TYR A 59 5.98 -3.52 -0.87
CA TYR A 59 6.57 -2.22 -0.59
C TYR A 59 5.70 -1.47 0.41
N LEU A 60 6.20 -1.27 1.63
CA LEU A 60 5.59 -0.35 2.58
C LEU A 60 6.16 1.04 2.34
N MET A 61 5.31 1.99 1.97
CA MET A 61 5.69 3.36 1.62
C MET A 61 5.09 4.37 2.58
N ASP A 62 5.92 5.29 3.07
CA ASP A 62 5.50 6.37 3.95
C ASP A 62 6.24 7.67 3.60
N GLN A 63 5.61 8.81 3.87
CA GLN A 63 6.29 10.10 3.80
C GLN A 63 6.20 10.78 5.16
N PRO A 64 7.25 10.70 5.98
CA PRO A 64 7.30 11.45 7.23
C PRO A 64 7.09 12.95 7.01
N PRO A 65 6.45 13.69 7.94
CA PRO A 65 6.16 15.12 7.78
C PRO A 65 7.38 15.98 7.47
N GLU A 66 8.54 15.58 7.98
CA GLU A 66 9.82 16.29 7.81
C GLU A 66 10.56 15.88 6.54
N ALA A 67 10.13 14.81 5.87
CA ALA A 67 10.77 14.25 4.70
C ALA A 67 10.20 14.86 3.40
N LYS A 68 11.09 15.29 2.51
CA LYS A 68 10.73 15.75 1.14
C LYS A 68 10.49 14.59 0.16
N LYS A 69 10.78 13.36 0.59
CA LYS A 69 10.77 12.15 -0.24
C LYS A 69 9.96 11.07 0.47
N VAL A 70 9.28 10.26 -0.32
CA VAL A 70 8.68 9.00 0.13
C VAL A 70 9.82 8.03 0.44
N LEU A 71 9.75 7.42 1.61
CA LEU A 71 10.59 6.31 2.01
C LEU A 71 9.83 5.02 1.74
N TYR A 72 10.56 3.94 1.45
CA TYR A 72 9.93 2.63 1.32
C TYR A 72 10.82 1.52 1.86
N HIS A 73 10.17 0.49 2.40
CA HIS A 73 10.77 -0.77 2.80
C HIS A 73 10.24 -1.87 1.90
N GLU A 74 11.14 -2.70 1.35
CA GLU A 74 10.79 -3.83 0.50
C GLU A 74 10.95 -5.15 1.27
N GLU A 75 9.95 -6.01 1.15
CA GLU A 75 10.05 -7.43 1.52
C GLU A 75 9.67 -8.30 0.33
N THR A 76 10.30 -9.46 0.22
CA THR A 76 10.06 -10.40 -0.89
C THR A 76 9.68 -11.78 -0.38
N PHE A 77 8.67 -12.38 -0.98
CA PHE A 77 8.17 -13.72 -0.64
C PHE A 77 8.15 -14.60 -1.88
N LYS A 78 8.74 -15.79 -1.78
CA LYS A 78 8.73 -16.76 -2.87
C LYS A 78 7.50 -17.65 -2.75
N LEU A 79 6.45 -17.37 -3.53
CA LEU A 79 5.14 -18.01 -3.37
C LEU A 79 5.13 -19.49 -3.80
N THR A 80 6.19 -19.97 -4.43
CA THR A 80 6.39 -21.41 -4.70
C THR A 80 6.80 -22.19 -3.44
N GLU A 81 7.26 -21.50 -2.39
CA GLU A 81 7.61 -22.11 -1.12
C GLU A 81 6.45 -21.95 -0.13
N SER A 82 5.94 -23.07 0.39
CA SER A 82 4.67 -23.09 1.14
C SER A 82 4.69 -22.20 2.39
N MET A 83 5.84 -22.10 3.07
CA MET A 83 5.98 -21.25 4.26
C MET A 83 5.97 -19.76 3.90
N GLU A 84 6.72 -19.38 2.86
CA GLU A 84 6.75 -18.01 2.34
C GLU A 84 5.38 -17.58 1.84
N ALA A 85 4.69 -18.45 1.10
CA ALA A 85 3.32 -18.21 0.65
C ALA A 85 2.33 -18.03 1.82
N PHE A 86 2.43 -18.88 2.85
CA PHE A 86 1.62 -18.74 4.06
C PHE A 86 1.90 -17.41 4.78
N ASN A 87 3.16 -17.07 4.98
CA ASN A 87 3.57 -15.82 5.64
C ASN A 87 3.04 -14.59 4.90
N PHE A 88 3.15 -14.60 3.56
CA PHE A 88 2.62 -13.54 2.72
C PHE A 88 1.10 -13.40 2.82
N VAL A 89 0.35 -14.51 2.71
CA VAL A 89 -1.12 -14.49 2.85
C VAL A 89 -1.55 -14.06 4.25
N PHE A 90 -0.86 -14.52 5.29
CA PHE A 90 -1.16 -14.13 6.67
C PHE A 90 -0.91 -12.63 6.90
N ARG A 91 0.17 -12.09 6.33
CA ARG A 91 0.43 -10.63 6.34
C ARG A 91 -0.68 -9.85 5.64
N LEU A 92 -1.07 -10.27 4.44
CA LEU A 92 -2.17 -9.68 3.69
C LEU A 92 -3.47 -9.67 4.49
N TYR A 93 -3.80 -10.79 5.13
CA TYR A 93 -4.97 -10.88 5.99
C TYR A 93 -4.93 -9.85 7.12
N ASN A 94 -3.81 -9.77 7.85
CA ASN A 94 -3.66 -8.81 8.94
C ASN A 94 -3.72 -7.35 8.46
N LEU A 95 -3.17 -7.06 7.28
CA LEU A 95 -3.27 -5.74 6.67
C LEU A 95 -4.72 -5.38 6.34
N LEU A 96 -5.45 -6.29 5.69
CA LEU A 96 -6.87 -6.09 5.36
C LEU A 96 -7.74 -5.90 6.60
N SER A 97 -7.50 -6.69 7.66
CA SER A 97 -8.20 -6.53 8.93
C SER A 97 -8.02 -5.13 9.52
N ARG A 98 -6.78 -4.59 9.51
CA ARG A 98 -6.50 -3.23 9.97
C ARG A 98 -7.20 -2.17 9.10
N VAL A 99 -7.13 -2.31 7.78
CA VAL A 99 -7.80 -1.38 6.85
C VAL A 99 -9.31 -1.36 7.07
N ILE A 100 -9.93 -2.51 7.35
CA ILE A 100 -11.36 -2.60 7.67
C ILE A 100 -11.67 -1.87 9.00
N GLU A 101 -10.85 -2.08 10.03
CA GLU A 101 -11.02 -1.40 11.32
C GLU A 101 -10.87 0.12 11.18
N ASP A 102 -9.89 0.59 10.42
CA ASP A 102 -9.65 2.02 10.21
C ASP A 102 -10.75 2.67 9.38
N ASN A 103 -11.27 1.99 8.35
CA ASN A 103 -12.45 2.46 7.62
C ASN A 103 -13.70 2.53 8.51
N ALA A 104 -13.92 1.55 9.39
CA ALA A 104 -15.06 1.58 10.31
C ALA A 104 -14.99 2.76 11.29
N LYS A 105 -13.79 3.17 11.71
CA LYS A 105 -13.59 4.39 12.52
C LYS A 105 -13.95 5.64 11.72
N LEU A 106 -13.55 5.73 10.46
CA LEU A 106 -13.88 6.88 9.59
C LEU A 106 -15.40 7.08 9.45
N ASP A 107 -16.17 5.99 9.32
CA ASP A 107 -17.63 6.06 9.28
C ASP A 107 -18.23 6.59 10.60
N GLN A 108 -17.68 6.22 11.76
CA GLN A 108 -18.11 6.74 13.06
C GLN A 108 -17.75 8.23 13.27
N TYR A 109 -16.60 8.68 12.77
CA TYR A 109 -16.20 10.10 12.84
C TYR A 109 -17.09 10.99 11.94
N SER A 110 -17.58 10.47 10.81
CA SER A 110 -18.52 11.20 9.95
C SER A 110 -19.89 11.43 10.62
N LEU A 111 -20.37 10.44 11.39
CA LEU A 111 -21.65 10.49 12.10
C LEU A 111 -21.61 11.40 13.35
N SER A 112 -20.49 11.42 14.07
CA SER A 112 -20.31 12.29 15.25
C SER A 112 -20.21 13.77 14.87
N ARG A 113 -19.50 14.12 13.78
CA ARG A 113 -19.47 15.51 13.26
C ARG A 113 -20.83 16.00 12.79
N LEU A 114 -21.66 15.14 12.20
CA LEU A 114 -23.05 15.50 11.86
C LEU A 114 -23.93 15.72 13.10
N GLY A 115 -23.72 14.92 14.16
CA GLY A 115 -24.42 15.09 15.44
C GLY A 115 -24.08 16.40 16.16
N GLU A 116 -22.79 16.79 16.18
CA GLU A 116 -22.34 18.06 16.76
C GLU A 116 -22.86 19.27 15.97
N PHE A 117 -22.91 19.18 14.63
CA PHE A 117 -23.44 20.25 13.78
C PHE A 117 -24.94 20.48 13.97
N LEU A 118 -25.71 19.41 14.19
CA LEU A 118 -27.15 19.50 14.48
C LEU A 118 -27.45 20.05 15.88
N HIS A 119 -26.55 19.84 16.84
CA HIS A 119 -26.69 20.38 18.20
C HIS A 119 -26.40 21.89 18.28
N LEU A 120 -25.59 22.43 17.37
CA LEU A 120 -25.28 23.87 17.24
C LEU A 120 -26.37 24.68 16.52
N LEU A 121 -27.38 24.00 15.95
CA LEU A 121 -28.51 24.61 15.23
C LEU A 121 -29.82 24.62 16.05
N GLN A 122 -29.76 24.25 17.33
CA GLN A 122 -30.86 24.35 18.31
C GLN A 122 -30.57 25.46 19.33
#